data_AF-A0A2T0WCF9-F1
#
_entry.id   AF-A0A2T0WCF9-F1
#
_cell.length_a   1.000
_cell.length_b   1.000
_cell.length_c   1.000
_cell.angle_alpha   90.00
_cell.angle_beta   90.00
_cell.angle_gamma   90.00
#
_symmetry.space_group_name_H-M   'P 1'
#
loop_
_entity.id
_entity.type
_entity.pdbx_description
1 polymer ?
#
loop_
_entity_poly.entity_id
_entity_poly.type
_entity_poly.pdbx_seq_one_letter_code
_entity_poly.pdbx_strand_id
1 'polypeptide(L)'
;MKNLLLIIACFFAFSLAAQQPENGFVRMYHGTNKLIAEGNLIDGEKVGKWKVYLRKNIDNPFFKEEQTSELASERDFLKNFFTHPPIQVITYRDGELHGPYESFYLNGKLEVITGFKNGKLEGEYQEFSEFGKPLKTGRFIDGKMHRVWRSYYLNGKLKGEENYFLGLRIGEWKKYHPNGQLEEFITYVQHKPAGEYLLYHANGKTKISGKFEDGLQKGEWKEFFENGNLATVGNFDRGLEEGMWEVYDEEGRILTLGSYEDGIKVGAWTEQSDIHPDILRRGHYDSHQKTGSWKLITKSGEVLQEEIYDSGRLVAFSPFRSLKGEILEAGNFENGEGSRVYYDPLGHKIAWGQLQDGKYQGVWQYFHPRSEQVAKVGRFHQGLEEGEWKYFTIKGNLSKEESFINGMLVHEEYDEEGSPGMLGPTDLFPNANSDTALRQHGMQLFRPDAWHRFQGASKGLH
;
A
#
# COMPACT_ATOMS: atom_id res chain seq x y z
N MET A 1 52.02 -49.66 -11.62
CA MET A 1 53.37 -49.08 -11.37
C MET A 1 53.32 -48.34 -10.04
N LYS A 2 54.41 -48.41 -9.24
CA LYS A 2 54.84 -47.54 -8.10
C LYS A 2 53.80 -46.56 -7.50
N ASN A 3 53.36 -46.64 -6.23
CA ASN A 3 54.04 -46.65 -4.90
C ASN A 3 53.96 -45.29 -4.17
N LEU A 4 53.76 -45.35 -2.84
CA LEU A 4 54.18 -44.37 -1.79
C LEU A 4 53.41 -43.01 -1.70
N LEU A 5 53.10 -42.40 -0.54
CA LEU A 5 53.20 -42.72 0.92
C LEU A 5 51.80 -42.49 1.57
N LEU A 6 51.33 -43.22 2.58
CA LEU A 6 51.73 -43.23 4.02
C LEU A 6 51.53 -41.85 4.72
N ILE A 7 50.66 -41.73 5.73
CA ILE A 7 50.96 -41.77 7.19
C ILE A 7 49.63 -41.40 7.90
N ILE A 8 49.19 -41.87 9.08
CA ILE A 8 49.47 -43.02 9.99
C ILE A 8 48.15 -43.29 10.77
N ALA A 9 47.96 -44.48 11.36
CA ALA A 9 46.80 -44.80 12.21
C ALA A 9 47.05 -44.56 13.72
N CYS A 10 45.99 -44.34 14.49
CA CYS A 10 45.94 -44.83 15.88
C CYS A 10 44.48 -45.11 16.32
N PHE A 11 44.25 -46.29 16.87
CA PHE A 11 42.98 -46.70 17.46
C PHE A 11 42.72 -45.94 18.77
N PHE A 12 41.46 -45.59 19.03
CA PHE A 12 40.83 -45.92 20.31
C PHE A 12 39.37 -46.28 20.09
N ALA A 13 38.96 -47.42 20.64
CA ALA A 13 37.56 -47.81 20.67
C ALA A 13 36.83 -46.95 21.69
N PHE A 14 35.68 -46.39 21.30
CA PHE A 14 34.64 -46.01 22.25
C PHE A 14 33.34 -46.70 21.86
N SER A 15 32.67 -47.24 22.88
CA SER A 15 31.56 -48.17 22.73
C SER A 15 30.34 -47.50 22.11
N LEU A 16 29.65 -48.27 21.26
CA LEU A 16 28.32 -47.98 20.78
C LEU A 16 27.30 -48.02 21.94
N ALA A 17 27.27 -46.96 22.75
CA ALA A 17 26.19 -46.68 23.67
C ALA A 17 25.22 -45.73 22.98
N ALA A 18 24.38 -46.29 22.11
CA ALA A 18 23.16 -45.60 21.74
C ALA A 18 22.36 -45.40 23.04
N GLN A 19 22.28 -44.16 23.52
CA GLN A 19 21.36 -43.80 24.59
C GLN A 19 19.99 -44.30 24.16
N GLN A 20 19.44 -45.25 24.92
CA GLN A 20 18.07 -45.68 24.73
C GLN A 20 17.20 -44.42 24.79
N PRO A 21 16.25 -44.23 23.85
CA PRO A 21 15.32 -43.12 23.96
C PRO A 21 14.68 -43.15 25.35
N GLU A 22 14.79 -42.04 26.10
CA GLU A 22 14.32 -41.99 27.48
C GLU A 22 12.79 -41.98 27.52
N ASN A 23 12.20 -43.17 27.60
CA ASN A 23 10.76 -43.35 27.70
C ASN A 23 10.26 -42.90 29.07
N GLY A 24 9.41 -41.87 29.10
CA GLY A 24 8.88 -41.30 30.33
C GLY A 24 8.72 -39.79 30.30
N PHE A 25 8.53 -39.19 31.47
CA PHE A 25 8.37 -37.75 31.64
C PHE A 25 9.73 -37.04 31.70
N VAL A 26 9.94 -36.09 30.80
CA VAL A 26 11.19 -35.33 30.66
C VAL A 26 10.97 -33.83 30.87
N ARG A 27 12.03 -33.16 31.33
CA ARG A 27 12.11 -31.69 31.41
C ARG A 27 13.31 -31.21 30.60
N MET A 28 13.06 -30.30 29.68
CA MET A 28 14.08 -29.69 28.82
C MET A 28 14.49 -28.34 29.39
N TYR A 29 15.80 -28.06 29.41
CA TYR A 29 16.36 -26.81 29.93
C TYR A 29 17.25 -26.13 28.88
N HIS A 30 17.43 -24.81 29.03
CA HIS A 30 18.36 -24.02 28.23
C HIS A 30 19.36 -23.29 29.14
N GLY A 31 20.65 -23.43 28.84
CA GLY A 31 21.71 -22.98 29.73
C GLY A 31 21.64 -23.69 31.09
N THR A 32 22.18 -23.06 32.13
CA THR A 32 22.42 -23.75 33.41
C THR A 32 21.19 -24.10 34.23
N ASN A 33 20.01 -23.47 34.02
CA ASN A 33 18.82 -23.72 34.87
C ASN A 33 17.45 -23.29 34.28
N LYS A 34 17.36 -22.86 33.01
CA LYS A 34 16.10 -22.27 32.49
C LYS A 34 15.20 -23.33 31.86
N LEU A 35 14.13 -23.75 32.55
CA LEU A 35 13.13 -24.69 32.01
C LEU A 35 12.51 -24.12 30.73
N ILE A 36 12.52 -24.89 29.64
CA ILE A 36 11.96 -24.48 28.34
C ILE A 36 10.73 -25.31 27.94
N ALA A 37 10.68 -26.59 28.30
CA ALA A 37 9.54 -27.45 28.06
C ALA A 37 9.49 -28.64 29.03
N GLU A 38 8.32 -29.22 29.25
CA GLU A 38 8.14 -30.52 29.93
C GLU A 38 7.03 -31.34 29.26
N GLY A 39 7.14 -32.67 29.27
CA GLY A 39 6.19 -33.58 28.63
C GLY A 39 6.70 -35.02 28.61
N ASN A 40 6.02 -35.91 27.88
CA ASN A 40 6.42 -37.31 27.77
C ASN A 40 7.09 -37.63 26.43
N LEU A 41 8.12 -38.49 26.48
CA LEU A 41 8.70 -39.15 25.32
C LEU A 41 8.34 -40.65 25.30
N ILE A 42 8.10 -41.19 24.11
CA ILE A 42 8.12 -42.63 23.80
C ILE A 42 8.97 -42.81 22.54
N ASP A 43 9.96 -43.68 22.62
CA ASP A 43 10.94 -44.04 21.59
C ASP A 43 11.67 -42.83 20.96
N GLY A 44 11.80 -41.75 21.75
CA GLY A 44 12.47 -40.50 21.40
C GLY A 44 11.52 -39.45 20.84
N GLU A 45 10.27 -39.82 20.59
CA GLU A 45 9.25 -38.97 20.02
C GLU A 45 8.35 -38.35 21.10
N LYS A 46 7.88 -37.13 20.85
CA LYS A 46 6.95 -36.43 21.73
C LYS A 46 5.58 -37.08 21.68
N VAL A 47 5.02 -37.35 22.86
CA VAL A 47 3.65 -37.89 23.00
C VAL A 47 2.86 -37.17 24.09
N GLY A 48 1.55 -37.10 23.90
CA GLY A 48 0.63 -36.51 24.86
C GLY A 48 0.82 -35.00 25.00
N LYS A 49 0.43 -34.45 26.16
CA LYS A 49 0.50 -33.01 26.43
C LYS A 49 1.91 -32.57 26.84
N TRP A 50 2.43 -31.59 26.12
CA TRP A 50 3.67 -30.88 26.38
C TRP A 50 3.37 -29.44 26.79
N LYS A 51 4.06 -28.95 27.81
CA LYS A 51 4.05 -27.55 28.23
C LYS A 51 5.33 -26.88 27.75
N VAL A 52 5.23 -25.65 27.23
CA VAL A 52 6.37 -24.85 26.76
C VAL A 52 6.38 -23.52 27.49
N TYR A 53 7.55 -23.10 27.96
CA TYR A 53 7.74 -21.92 28.82
C TYR A 53 8.48 -20.77 28.13
N LEU A 54 9.11 -21.02 26.97
CA LEU A 54 9.81 -20.01 26.17
C LEU A 54 9.54 -20.19 24.68
N ARG A 55 9.30 -19.08 23.98
CA ARG A 55 9.18 -19.05 22.52
C ARG A 55 10.61 -19.16 21.96
N LYS A 56 10.89 -20.17 21.13
CA LYS A 56 12.17 -20.28 20.41
C LYS A 56 12.21 -19.08 19.44
N ASN A 57 13.09 -18.11 19.69
CA ASN A 57 13.33 -17.04 18.71
C ASN A 57 14.02 -17.69 17.50
N ILE A 58 13.32 -17.78 16.38
CA ILE A 58 13.79 -18.50 15.19
C ILE A 58 14.92 -17.74 14.48
N ASP A 59 15.06 -16.43 14.74
CA ASP A 59 16.04 -15.55 14.07
C ASP A 59 17.43 -15.47 14.73
N ASN A 60 17.82 -16.44 15.57
CA ASN A 60 19.19 -16.53 16.10
C ASN A 60 19.96 -17.74 15.50
N PRO A 61 20.85 -17.53 14.51
CA PRO A 61 21.56 -18.60 13.82
C PRO A 61 22.65 -19.31 14.64
N PHE A 62 22.83 -18.96 15.92
CA PHE A 62 23.80 -19.60 16.82
C PHE A 62 23.21 -20.71 17.71
N PHE A 63 21.92 -21.04 17.58
CA PHE A 63 21.32 -22.17 18.31
C PHE A 63 21.73 -23.52 17.70
N LYS A 64 22.76 -24.15 18.28
CA LYS A 64 22.99 -25.59 18.14
C LYS A 64 22.12 -26.35 19.14
N GLU A 65 21.56 -27.48 18.70
CA GLU A 65 21.03 -28.50 19.61
C GLU A 65 22.21 -29.25 20.23
N GLU A 66 22.74 -28.72 21.33
CA GLU A 66 23.66 -29.47 22.19
C GLU A 66 22.86 -30.41 23.09
N GLN A 67 23.32 -31.66 23.16
CA GLN A 67 22.61 -32.75 23.83
C GLN A 67 22.42 -32.46 25.32
N THR A 68 21.16 -32.43 25.77
CA THR A 68 20.86 -32.37 27.20
C THR A 68 20.95 -33.76 27.82
N SER A 69 22.15 -34.15 28.26
CA SER A 69 22.33 -35.28 29.17
C SER A 69 22.90 -34.81 30.50
N GLU A 70 22.03 -34.49 31.46
CA GLU A 70 22.38 -34.58 32.88
C GLU A 70 21.11 -34.61 33.76
N LEU A 71 20.92 -35.73 34.44
CA LEU A 71 19.94 -35.89 35.51
C LEU A 71 20.42 -35.09 36.73
N ALA A 72 20.04 -33.81 36.79
CA ALA A 72 20.25 -32.99 37.98
C ALA A 72 19.48 -33.59 39.17
N SER A 73 20.22 -34.16 40.14
CA SER A 73 19.62 -34.75 41.35
C SER A 73 18.81 -33.70 42.13
N GLU A 74 17.73 -34.12 42.79
CA GLU A 74 16.67 -33.26 43.35
C GLU A 74 17.10 -32.22 44.42
N ARG A 75 18.38 -32.15 44.82
CA ARG A 75 18.81 -31.43 46.03
C ARG A 75 19.43 -30.04 45.85
N ASP A 76 19.93 -29.67 44.66
CA ASP A 76 20.56 -28.36 44.44
C ASP A 76 19.70 -27.37 43.60
N PHE A 77 18.48 -27.76 43.24
CA PHE A 77 17.69 -27.12 42.17
C PHE A 77 16.84 -25.88 42.59
N LEU A 78 16.99 -25.35 43.81
CA LEU A 78 15.94 -24.52 44.45
C LEU A 78 16.10 -22.98 44.37
N LYS A 79 17.01 -22.43 43.55
CA LYS A 79 17.22 -20.96 43.47
C LYS A 79 17.29 -20.38 42.06
N ASN A 80 16.14 -20.40 41.36
CA ASN A 80 15.60 -19.29 40.54
C ASN A 80 14.37 -19.75 39.71
N PHE A 81 13.35 -20.27 40.39
CA PHE A 81 12.08 -20.62 39.76
C PHE A 81 11.25 -19.36 39.44
N PHE A 82 11.56 -18.71 38.32
CA PHE A 82 10.60 -17.86 37.63
C PHE A 82 9.58 -18.75 36.88
N THR A 83 8.74 -19.46 37.64
CA THR A 83 7.65 -20.31 37.12
C THR A 83 6.47 -19.46 36.69
N HIS A 84 6.66 -18.72 35.60
CA HIS A 84 5.56 -18.25 34.78
C HIS A 84 4.71 -19.45 34.33
N PRO A 85 3.38 -19.31 34.16
CA PRO A 85 2.57 -20.34 33.51
C PRO A 85 3.15 -20.67 32.11
N PRO A 86 2.92 -21.88 31.59
CA PRO A 86 3.40 -22.22 30.26
C PRO A 86 2.77 -21.28 29.23
N ILE A 87 3.60 -20.78 28.30
CA ILE A 87 3.14 -19.93 27.20
C ILE A 87 2.46 -20.75 26.09
N GLN A 88 2.66 -22.07 26.06
CA GLN A 88 1.94 -22.98 25.17
C GLN A 88 1.69 -24.32 25.86
N VAL A 89 0.53 -24.92 25.58
CA VAL A 89 0.20 -26.32 25.87
C VAL A 89 -0.13 -26.99 24.54
N ILE A 90 0.65 -28.00 24.17
CA ILE A 90 0.66 -28.60 22.84
C ILE A 90 0.46 -30.11 22.99
N THR A 91 -0.43 -30.71 22.20
CA THR A 91 -0.60 -32.17 22.19
C THR A 91 0.12 -32.80 21.00
N TYR A 92 0.88 -33.86 21.27
CA TYR A 92 1.60 -34.65 20.27
C TYR A 92 1.09 -36.10 20.22
N ARG A 93 1.19 -36.73 19.06
CA ARG A 93 1.05 -38.18 18.88
C ARG A 93 2.03 -38.61 17.79
N ASP A 94 2.82 -39.65 18.07
CA ASP A 94 3.80 -40.22 17.14
C ASP A 94 4.74 -39.13 16.57
N GLY A 95 5.31 -38.31 17.47
CA GLY A 95 6.18 -37.17 17.15
C GLY A 95 5.50 -35.94 16.55
N GLU A 96 4.33 -36.09 15.92
CA GLU A 96 3.60 -35.02 15.25
C GLU A 96 2.62 -34.26 16.15
N LEU A 97 2.30 -33.01 15.75
CA LEU A 97 1.23 -32.23 16.39
C LEU A 97 -0.14 -32.90 16.16
N HIS A 98 -0.81 -33.29 17.24
CA HIS A 98 -2.11 -33.96 17.17
C HIS A 98 -2.92 -33.76 18.45
N GLY A 99 -4.13 -33.22 18.34
CA GLY A 99 -5.01 -32.88 19.47
C GLY A 99 -5.03 -31.38 19.78
N PRO A 100 -5.48 -30.96 20.97
CA PRO A 100 -5.65 -29.55 21.31
C PRO A 100 -4.30 -28.81 21.44
N TYR A 101 -4.33 -27.54 21.07
CA TYR A 101 -3.27 -26.55 21.23
C TYR A 101 -3.83 -25.30 21.91
N GLU A 102 -3.11 -24.79 22.90
CA GLU A 102 -3.41 -23.56 23.62
C GLU A 102 -2.13 -22.72 23.69
N SER A 103 -2.22 -21.40 23.50
CA SER A 103 -1.14 -20.46 23.84
C SER A 103 -1.61 -19.35 24.75
N PHE A 104 -0.67 -18.75 25.48
CA PHE A 104 -0.92 -17.81 26.55
C PHE A 104 0.03 -16.62 26.46
N TYR A 105 -0.49 -15.44 26.76
CA TYR A 105 0.29 -14.24 27.01
C TYR A 105 1.17 -14.39 28.26
N LEU A 106 2.19 -13.55 28.38
CA LEU A 106 3.08 -13.51 29.56
C LEU A 106 2.34 -13.25 30.88
N ASN A 107 1.14 -12.67 30.83
CA ASN A 107 0.26 -12.47 31.99
C ASN A 107 -0.58 -13.71 32.35
N GLY A 108 -0.38 -14.85 31.68
CA GLY A 108 -1.08 -16.11 31.90
C GLY A 108 -2.48 -16.20 31.29
N LYS A 109 -2.99 -15.15 30.64
CA LYS A 109 -4.26 -15.22 29.92
C LYS A 109 -4.08 -15.90 28.56
N LEU A 110 -5.12 -16.59 28.15
CA LEU A 110 -5.24 -17.26 26.88
C LEU A 110 -5.05 -16.28 25.70
N GLU A 111 -4.23 -16.68 24.73
CA GLU A 111 -3.91 -15.98 23.47
C GLU A 111 -4.60 -16.70 22.30
N VAL A 112 -4.41 -18.03 22.17
CA VAL A 112 -5.04 -18.86 21.12
C VAL A 112 -5.53 -20.19 21.68
N ILE A 113 -6.68 -20.69 21.19
CA ILE A 113 -7.07 -22.11 21.23
C ILE A 113 -7.28 -22.60 19.80
N THR A 114 -6.74 -23.78 19.48
CA THR A 114 -7.12 -24.53 18.28
C THR A 114 -6.82 -26.02 18.42
N GLY A 115 -6.96 -26.79 17.34
CA GLY A 115 -6.55 -28.19 17.27
C GLY A 115 -5.54 -28.43 16.16
N PHE A 116 -4.78 -29.51 16.30
CA PHE A 116 -3.94 -30.08 15.25
C PHE A 116 -4.35 -31.51 14.95
N LYS A 117 -4.09 -31.94 13.71
CA LYS A 117 -4.26 -33.31 13.25
C LYS A 117 -3.19 -33.60 12.22
N ASN A 118 -2.21 -34.40 12.63
CA ASN A 118 -1.09 -34.84 11.79
C ASN A 118 -0.30 -33.64 11.25
N GLY A 119 0.23 -32.83 12.17
CA GLY A 119 1.01 -31.62 11.86
C GLY A 119 0.20 -30.39 11.44
N LYS A 120 -1.04 -30.54 10.96
CA LYS A 120 -1.85 -29.45 10.38
C LYS A 120 -2.93 -28.94 11.34
N LEU A 121 -3.31 -27.67 11.23
CA LEU A 121 -4.44 -27.08 11.97
C LEU A 121 -5.77 -27.74 11.59
N GLU A 122 -6.59 -28.09 12.57
CA GLU A 122 -7.86 -28.82 12.41
C GLU A 122 -8.86 -28.40 13.49
N GLY A 123 -10.11 -28.15 13.07
CA GLY A 123 -11.20 -27.81 13.99
C GLY A 123 -11.35 -26.31 14.24
N GLU A 124 -12.02 -25.97 15.33
CA GLU A 124 -12.29 -24.56 15.67
C GLU A 124 -11.00 -23.82 16.05
N TYR A 125 -10.98 -22.52 15.78
CA TYR A 125 -9.89 -21.60 16.09
C TYR A 125 -10.46 -20.38 16.80
N GLN A 126 -9.81 -19.98 17.89
CA GLN A 126 -10.14 -18.79 18.66
C GLN A 126 -8.85 -18.07 19.06
N GLU A 127 -8.79 -16.78 18.81
CA GLU A 127 -7.72 -15.85 19.19
C GLU A 127 -8.31 -14.78 20.10
N PHE A 128 -7.60 -14.43 21.16
CA PHE A 128 -8.02 -13.49 22.21
C PHE A 128 -6.97 -12.43 22.42
N SER A 129 -7.37 -11.25 22.90
CA SER A 129 -6.46 -10.19 23.34
C SER A 129 -5.89 -10.47 24.73
N GLU A 130 -4.87 -9.73 25.14
CA GLU A 130 -4.33 -9.75 26.51
C GLU A 130 -5.36 -9.36 27.61
N PHE A 131 -6.55 -8.91 27.21
CA PHE A 131 -7.69 -8.64 28.10
C PHE A 131 -8.71 -9.78 28.13
N GLY A 132 -8.54 -10.85 27.34
CA GLY A 132 -9.44 -11.99 27.25
C GLY A 132 -10.65 -11.78 26.32
N LYS A 133 -10.65 -10.71 25.51
CA LYS A 133 -11.71 -10.50 24.50
C LYS A 133 -11.35 -11.22 23.21
N PRO A 134 -12.31 -11.87 22.50
CA PRO A 134 -12.03 -12.48 21.20
C PRO A 134 -11.54 -11.41 20.21
N LEU A 135 -10.52 -11.76 19.43
CA LEU A 135 -9.97 -10.99 18.31
C LEU A 135 -10.28 -11.67 16.98
N LYS A 136 -10.27 -13.00 16.95
CA LYS A 136 -10.54 -13.79 15.74
C LYS A 136 -11.18 -15.12 16.10
N THR A 137 -12.15 -15.57 15.30
CA THR A 137 -12.72 -16.91 15.40
C THR A 137 -12.94 -17.50 14.01
N GLY A 138 -12.93 -18.83 13.90
CA GLY A 138 -13.17 -19.52 12.65
C GLY A 138 -12.86 -21.00 12.77
N ARG A 139 -12.67 -21.67 11.64
CA ARG A 139 -12.39 -23.11 11.58
C ARG A 139 -11.34 -23.44 10.53
N PHE A 140 -10.48 -24.41 10.86
CA PHE A 140 -9.57 -25.07 9.94
C PHE A 140 -10.03 -26.48 9.58
N ILE A 141 -9.75 -26.90 8.35
CA ILE A 141 -9.78 -28.29 7.90
C ILE A 141 -8.51 -28.54 7.09
N ASP A 142 -7.71 -29.55 7.46
CA ASP A 142 -6.43 -29.88 6.80
C ASP A 142 -5.48 -28.66 6.65
N GLY A 143 -5.39 -27.83 7.69
CA GLY A 143 -4.58 -26.60 7.69
C GLY A 143 -5.20 -25.40 6.96
N LYS A 144 -6.37 -25.54 6.35
CA LYS A 144 -6.98 -24.52 5.48
C LYS A 144 -8.25 -23.92 6.10
N MET A 145 -8.42 -22.60 5.95
CA MET A 145 -9.59 -21.88 6.46
C MET A 145 -10.89 -22.40 5.84
N HIS A 146 -11.93 -22.61 6.65
CA HIS A 146 -13.19 -23.16 6.20
C HIS A 146 -14.38 -22.53 6.94
N ARG A 147 -15.49 -22.30 6.22
CA ARG A 147 -16.69 -21.54 6.65
C ARG A 147 -16.35 -20.08 6.99
N VAL A 148 -17.24 -19.43 7.74
CA VAL A 148 -17.16 -18.03 8.15
C VAL A 148 -16.11 -17.87 9.25
N TRP A 149 -15.10 -17.10 8.93
CA TRP A 149 -14.15 -16.49 9.85
C TRP A 149 -14.65 -15.13 10.29
N ARG A 150 -14.47 -14.79 11.57
CA ARG A 150 -14.83 -13.50 12.14
C ARG A 150 -13.62 -12.85 12.77
N SER A 151 -13.50 -11.53 12.58
CA SER A 151 -12.55 -10.70 13.31
C SER A 151 -13.28 -9.65 14.13
N TYR A 152 -12.67 -9.21 15.22
CA TYR A 152 -13.27 -8.29 16.20
C TYR A 152 -12.30 -7.16 16.55
N TYR A 153 -12.85 -6.01 16.91
CA TYR A 153 -12.12 -4.90 17.50
C TYR A 153 -11.86 -5.13 19.00
N LEU A 154 -10.88 -4.45 19.59
CA LEU A 154 -10.61 -4.48 21.04
C LEU A 154 -11.80 -4.01 21.91
N ASN A 155 -12.75 -3.27 21.34
CA ASN A 155 -13.99 -2.92 22.03
C ASN A 155 -14.97 -4.12 22.12
N GLY A 156 -14.81 -5.15 21.29
CA GLY A 156 -15.65 -6.36 21.20
C GLY A 156 -16.64 -6.35 20.02
N LYS A 157 -16.73 -5.26 19.25
CA LYS A 157 -17.55 -5.19 18.04
C LYS A 157 -16.93 -6.03 16.92
N LEU A 158 -17.80 -6.60 16.09
CA LEU A 158 -17.42 -7.28 14.86
C LEU A 158 -16.67 -6.29 13.94
N LYS A 159 -15.55 -6.74 13.38
CA LYS A 159 -14.68 -6.00 12.45
C LYS A 159 -14.80 -6.55 11.03
N GLY A 160 -15.05 -7.84 10.88
CA GLY A 160 -15.36 -8.44 9.59
C GLY A 160 -15.80 -9.89 9.67
N GLU A 161 -16.49 -10.33 8.62
CA GLU A 161 -16.88 -11.71 8.34
C GLU A 161 -16.33 -12.10 6.96
N GLU A 162 -15.52 -13.15 6.92
CA GLU A 162 -14.84 -13.66 5.72
C GLU A 162 -15.22 -15.12 5.54
N ASN A 163 -15.82 -15.50 4.41
CA ASN A 163 -16.22 -16.88 4.17
C ASN A 163 -15.26 -17.62 3.23
N TYR A 164 -14.89 -18.84 3.62
CA TYR A 164 -13.87 -19.66 2.96
C TYR A 164 -14.33 -21.10 2.74
N PHE A 165 -13.85 -21.72 1.66
CA PHE A 165 -13.94 -23.15 1.43
C PHE A 165 -12.53 -23.71 1.18
N LEU A 166 -11.95 -24.35 2.20
CA LEU A 166 -10.64 -24.98 2.13
C LEU A 166 -9.53 -24.01 1.68
N GLY A 167 -9.48 -22.85 2.33
CA GLY A 167 -8.51 -21.77 2.13
C GLY A 167 -8.89 -20.77 1.04
N LEU A 168 -9.94 -21.07 0.26
CA LEU A 168 -10.30 -20.32 -0.92
C LEU A 168 -11.54 -19.45 -0.65
N ARG A 169 -11.52 -18.17 -1.03
CA ARG A 169 -12.57 -17.18 -0.71
C ARG A 169 -13.89 -17.51 -1.42
N ILE A 170 -15.02 -17.50 -0.72
CA ILE A 170 -16.34 -17.76 -1.31
C ILE A 170 -17.46 -16.95 -0.63
N GLY A 171 -18.53 -16.66 -1.36
CA GLY A 171 -19.73 -16.00 -0.85
C GLY A 171 -19.47 -14.58 -0.35
N GLU A 172 -20.37 -14.10 0.51
CA GLU A 172 -20.33 -12.75 1.06
C GLU A 172 -19.13 -12.55 2.00
N TRP A 173 -18.46 -11.41 1.83
CA TRP A 173 -17.44 -10.88 2.71
C TRP A 173 -17.89 -9.50 3.18
N LYS A 174 -17.78 -9.24 4.48
CA LYS A 174 -18.22 -8.01 5.13
C LYS A 174 -17.12 -7.46 6.02
N LYS A 175 -16.93 -6.15 5.98
CA LYS A 175 -16.07 -5.40 6.90
C LYS A 175 -16.91 -4.34 7.58
N TYR A 176 -16.60 -4.01 8.83
CA TYR A 176 -17.36 -3.07 9.64
C TYR A 176 -16.44 -2.02 10.24
N HIS A 177 -16.89 -0.77 10.28
CA HIS A 177 -16.23 0.34 10.95
C HIS A 177 -16.18 0.11 12.48
N PRO A 178 -15.27 0.79 13.23
CA PRO A 178 -15.21 0.68 14.69
C PRO A 178 -16.50 1.09 15.43
N ASN A 179 -17.38 1.86 14.78
CA ASN A 179 -18.70 2.23 15.28
C ASN A 179 -19.73 1.08 15.15
N GLY A 180 -19.47 0.05 14.33
CA GLY A 180 -20.34 -1.10 14.05
C GLY A 180 -21.18 -0.99 12.78
N GLN A 181 -21.09 0.11 12.04
CA GLN A 181 -21.70 0.22 10.70
C GLN A 181 -20.90 -0.61 9.68
N LEU A 182 -21.57 -1.07 8.62
CA LEU A 182 -20.92 -1.73 7.49
C LEU A 182 -19.91 -0.74 6.85
N GLU A 183 -18.70 -1.22 6.57
CA GLU A 183 -17.63 -0.49 5.88
C GLU A 183 -17.52 -0.97 4.44
N GLU A 184 -17.51 -2.30 4.23
CA GLU A 184 -17.26 -2.92 2.92
C GLU A 184 -18.12 -4.17 2.78
N PHE A 185 -18.65 -4.39 1.57
CA PHE A 185 -19.34 -5.61 1.15
C PHE A 185 -18.87 -6.00 -0.25
N ILE A 186 -18.54 -7.27 -0.41
CA ILE A 186 -18.13 -7.89 -1.67
C ILE A 186 -18.52 -9.36 -1.66
N THR A 187 -18.86 -9.93 -2.81
CA THR A 187 -19.12 -11.37 -2.95
C THR A 187 -18.01 -12.04 -3.77
N TYR A 188 -17.62 -13.25 -3.38
CA TYR A 188 -16.63 -14.07 -4.09
C TYR A 188 -17.27 -15.31 -4.71
N VAL A 189 -17.09 -15.50 -6.02
CA VAL A 189 -17.46 -16.72 -6.76
C VAL A 189 -16.20 -17.28 -7.39
N GLN A 190 -15.93 -18.58 -7.18
CA GLN A 190 -14.67 -19.23 -7.61
C GLN A 190 -13.41 -18.42 -7.22
N HIS A 191 -13.44 -17.79 -6.04
CA HIS A 191 -12.34 -17.05 -5.42
C HIS A 191 -11.99 -15.72 -6.09
N LYS A 192 -12.84 -15.29 -7.04
CA LYS A 192 -12.80 -13.98 -7.68
C LYS A 192 -13.96 -13.10 -7.18
N PRO A 193 -13.78 -11.76 -7.08
CA PRO A 193 -14.88 -10.82 -6.95
C PRO A 193 -15.98 -11.06 -8.00
N ALA A 194 -17.24 -11.05 -7.57
CA ALA A 194 -18.40 -11.20 -8.44
C ALA A 194 -19.65 -10.55 -7.82
N GLY A 195 -20.52 -9.96 -8.65
CA GLY A 195 -21.72 -9.28 -8.18
C GLY A 195 -21.42 -7.90 -7.62
N GLU A 196 -22.18 -7.48 -6.61
CA GLU A 196 -22.12 -6.12 -6.07
C GLU A 196 -20.89 -5.88 -5.19
N TYR A 197 -20.30 -4.69 -5.37
CA TYR A 197 -19.30 -4.11 -4.47
C TYR A 197 -19.84 -2.83 -3.87
N LEU A 198 -19.80 -2.72 -2.55
CA LEU A 198 -20.27 -1.56 -1.80
C LEU A 198 -19.25 -1.20 -0.73
N LEU A 199 -18.77 0.05 -0.76
CA LEU A 199 -17.96 0.65 0.29
C LEU A 199 -18.76 1.78 0.92
N TYR A 200 -18.65 1.98 2.22
CA TYR A 200 -19.41 2.95 3.00
C TYR A 200 -18.50 3.84 3.83
N HIS A 201 -18.87 5.11 3.95
CA HIS A 201 -18.28 6.06 4.88
C HIS A 201 -18.59 5.68 6.33
N ALA A 202 -17.80 6.17 7.28
CA ALA A 202 -18.02 5.92 8.72
C ALA A 202 -19.30 6.58 9.30
N ASN A 203 -20.08 7.27 8.47
CA ASN A 203 -21.42 7.76 8.79
C ASN A 203 -22.55 6.83 8.27
N GLY A 204 -22.22 5.79 7.51
CA GLY A 204 -23.15 4.80 6.94
C GLY A 204 -23.68 5.13 5.55
N LYS A 205 -23.32 6.27 4.96
CA LYS A 205 -23.62 6.57 3.54
C LYS A 205 -22.67 5.80 2.63
N THR A 206 -23.15 5.42 1.45
CA THR A 206 -22.31 4.82 0.39
C THR A 206 -21.14 5.76 0.08
N LYS A 207 -19.93 5.19 0.01
CA LYS A 207 -18.71 5.82 -0.50
C LYS A 207 -18.42 5.38 -1.92
N ILE A 208 -18.49 4.08 -2.20
CA ILE A 208 -18.33 3.51 -3.55
C ILE A 208 -19.44 2.48 -3.78
N SER A 209 -19.99 2.44 -4.98
CA SER A 209 -20.81 1.33 -5.47
C SER A 209 -20.43 0.94 -6.89
N GLY A 210 -20.44 -0.35 -7.17
CA GLY A 210 -20.19 -0.89 -8.51
C GLY A 210 -20.39 -2.39 -8.57
N LYS A 211 -19.97 -3.02 -9.68
CA LYS A 211 -20.10 -4.47 -9.88
C LYS A 211 -18.83 -5.09 -10.42
N PHE A 212 -18.60 -6.34 -10.02
CA PHE A 212 -17.57 -7.23 -10.55
C PHE A 212 -18.18 -8.37 -11.36
N GLU A 213 -17.52 -8.72 -12.45
CA GLU A 213 -17.79 -9.89 -13.29
C GLU A 213 -16.46 -10.63 -13.52
N ASP A 214 -16.40 -11.92 -13.16
CA ASP A 214 -15.18 -12.75 -13.25
C ASP A 214 -13.89 -12.13 -12.66
N GLY A 215 -14.04 -11.35 -11.58
CA GLY A 215 -12.95 -10.67 -10.88
C GLY A 215 -12.56 -9.29 -11.42
N LEU A 216 -13.25 -8.80 -12.46
CA LEU A 216 -12.97 -7.54 -13.14
C LEU A 216 -14.14 -6.56 -12.97
N GLN A 217 -13.85 -5.25 -12.94
CA GLN A 217 -14.90 -4.23 -12.83
C GLN A 217 -15.79 -4.24 -14.09
N LYS A 218 -17.11 -4.14 -13.90
CA LYS A 218 -18.09 -4.21 -14.98
C LYS A 218 -19.27 -3.25 -14.74
N GLY A 219 -19.68 -2.56 -15.81
CA GLY A 219 -20.82 -1.64 -15.81
C GLY A 219 -20.53 -0.36 -15.03
N GLU A 220 -21.59 0.27 -14.53
CA GLU A 220 -21.52 1.56 -13.86
C GLU A 220 -20.83 1.47 -12.49
N TRP A 221 -19.90 2.39 -12.23
CA TRP A 221 -19.23 2.59 -10.96
C TRP A 221 -19.40 4.04 -10.49
N LYS A 222 -19.67 4.21 -9.20
CA LYS A 222 -19.94 5.51 -8.58
C LYS A 222 -19.14 5.68 -7.29
N GLU A 223 -18.58 6.88 -7.10
CA GLU A 223 -18.01 7.34 -5.84
C GLU A 223 -18.82 8.54 -5.31
N PHE A 224 -18.94 8.66 -3.99
CA PHE A 224 -19.71 9.71 -3.32
C PHE A 224 -18.90 10.33 -2.17
N PHE A 225 -19.09 11.63 -1.95
CA PHE A 225 -18.55 12.36 -0.80
C PHE A 225 -19.21 11.93 0.53
N GLU A 226 -18.62 12.27 1.68
CA GLU A 226 -19.23 12.01 2.99
C GLU A 226 -20.61 12.68 3.18
N ASN A 227 -20.84 13.80 2.48
CA ASN A 227 -22.12 14.49 2.46
C ASN A 227 -23.20 13.69 1.67
N GLY A 228 -22.82 12.70 0.86
CA GLY A 228 -23.70 11.86 0.04
C GLY A 228 -23.89 12.32 -1.41
N ASN A 229 -23.30 13.44 -1.80
CA ASN A 229 -23.28 13.92 -3.18
C ASN A 229 -22.36 13.04 -4.03
N LEU A 230 -22.70 12.90 -5.31
CA LEU A 230 -21.91 12.15 -6.28
C LEU A 230 -20.56 12.87 -6.49
N ALA A 231 -19.46 12.12 -6.36
CA ALA A 231 -18.10 12.61 -6.60
C ALA A 231 -17.59 12.17 -7.97
N THR A 232 -17.81 10.91 -8.34
CA THR A 232 -17.37 10.33 -9.62
C THR A 232 -18.42 9.35 -10.13
N VAL A 233 -18.65 9.33 -11.45
CA VAL A 233 -19.38 8.24 -12.13
C VAL A 233 -18.71 7.91 -13.46
N GLY A 234 -18.72 6.64 -13.81
CA GLY A 234 -18.29 6.15 -15.12
C GLY A 234 -18.62 4.67 -15.30
N ASN A 235 -18.22 4.08 -16.42
CA ASN A 235 -18.38 2.64 -16.65
C ASN A 235 -17.04 1.94 -16.80
N PHE A 236 -17.04 0.65 -16.50
CA PHE A 236 -15.95 -0.27 -16.79
C PHE A 236 -16.42 -1.40 -17.70
N ASP A 237 -15.59 -1.80 -18.68
CA ASP A 237 -15.68 -3.10 -19.32
C ASP A 237 -14.41 -3.92 -19.02
N ARG A 238 -14.59 -5.13 -18.47
CA ARG A 238 -13.49 -6.07 -18.16
C ARG A 238 -12.33 -5.42 -17.37
N GLY A 239 -12.63 -4.45 -16.50
CA GLY A 239 -11.65 -3.73 -15.68
C GLY A 239 -10.97 -2.53 -16.33
N LEU A 240 -11.35 -2.13 -17.54
CA LEU A 240 -10.90 -0.91 -18.22
C LEU A 240 -12.01 0.14 -18.25
N GLU A 241 -11.66 1.42 -18.09
CA GLU A 241 -12.59 2.55 -18.19
C GLU A 241 -13.21 2.62 -19.59
N GLU A 242 -14.53 2.75 -19.65
CA GLU A 242 -15.30 2.70 -20.91
C GLU A 242 -16.41 3.76 -20.92
N GLY A 243 -16.61 4.40 -22.07
CA GLY A 243 -17.67 5.39 -22.28
C GLY A 243 -17.48 6.68 -21.49
N MET A 244 -18.58 7.36 -21.17
CA MET A 244 -18.57 8.64 -20.46
C MET A 244 -18.13 8.49 -18.99
N TRP A 245 -17.28 9.42 -18.56
CA TRP A 245 -16.80 9.57 -17.19
C TRP A 245 -16.96 11.02 -16.73
N GLU A 246 -17.45 11.19 -15.50
CA GLU A 246 -17.84 12.48 -14.92
C GLU A 246 -17.29 12.57 -13.49
N VAL A 247 -16.62 13.67 -13.16
CA VAL A 247 -16.09 13.99 -11.82
C VAL A 247 -16.63 15.34 -11.38
N TYR A 248 -17.06 15.42 -10.13
CA TYR A 248 -17.75 16.56 -9.53
C TYR A 248 -17.01 17.05 -8.28
N ASP A 249 -17.23 18.31 -7.90
CA ASP A 249 -16.90 18.80 -6.56
C ASP A 249 -18.07 18.57 -5.57
N GLU A 250 -17.84 18.88 -4.29
CA GLU A 250 -18.85 18.68 -3.23
C GLU A 250 -20.15 19.48 -3.46
N GLU A 251 -20.10 20.56 -4.23
CA GLU A 251 -21.28 21.34 -4.64
C GLU A 251 -21.98 20.77 -5.90
N GLY A 252 -21.48 19.67 -6.47
CA GLY A 252 -22.06 19.01 -7.65
C GLY A 252 -21.72 19.69 -8.97
N ARG A 253 -20.67 20.52 -9.02
CA ARG A 253 -20.20 21.16 -10.28
C ARG A 253 -19.18 20.25 -10.95
N ILE A 254 -19.28 20.12 -12.27
CA ILE A 254 -18.35 19.28 -13.05
C ILE A 254 -16.93 19.86 -12.97
N LEU A 255 -16.00 19.02 -12.51
CA LEU A 255 -14.56 19.24 -12.57
C LEU A 255 -13.97 18.61 -13.83
N THR A 256 -14.34 17.36 -14.11
CA THR A 256 -13.84 16.59 -15.25
C THR A 256 -14.99 15.87 -15.96
N LEU A 257 -14.96 15.84 -17.28
CA LEU A 257 -15.94 15.17 -18.13
C LEU A 257 -15.25 14.71 -19.43
N GLY A 258 -15.40 13.46 -19.81
CA GLY A 258 -14.87 12.97 -21.09
C GLY A 258 -15.22 11.51 -21.36
N SER A 259 -14.63 10.94 -22.40
CA SER A 259 -14.84 9.53 -22.80
C SER A 259 -13.56 8.72 -22.74
N TYR A 260 -13.69 7.45 -22.32
CA TYR A 260 -12.67 6.42 -22.50
C TYR A 260 -13.15 5.36 -23.49
N GLU A 261 -12.20 4.72 -24.17
CA GLU A 261 -12.38 3.52 -25.00
C GLU A 261 -11.24 2.54 -24.62
N ASP A 262 -11.58 1.36 -24.08
CA ASP A 262 -10.61 0.39 -23.54
C ASP A 262 -9.55 1.03 -22.59
N GLY A 263 -9.96 1.96 -21.72
CA GLY A 263 -9.09 2.68 -20.77
C GLY A 263 -8.30 3.86 -21.36
N ILE A 264 -8.46 4.16 -22.65
CA ILE A 264 -7.74 5.23 -23.36
C ILE A 264 -8.64 6.47 -23.48
N LYS A 265 -8.16 7.65 -23.09
CA LYS A 265 -8.91 8.92 -23.25
C LYS A 265 -9.13 9.21 -24.74
N VAL A 266 -10.38 9.42 -25.13
CA VAL A 266 -10.80 9.74 -26.51
C VAL A 266 -11.83 10.88 -26.53
N GLY A 267 -11.94 11.55 -27.68
CA GLY A 267 -12.99 12.51 -27.95
C GLY A 267 -12.86 13.83 -27.18
N ALA A 268 -13.98 14.50 -26.94
CA ALA A 268 -14.02 15.79 -26.26
C ALA A 268 -13.86 15.63 -24.74
N TRP A 269 -12.99 16.44 -24.15
CA TRP A 269 -12.70 16.44 -22.72
C TRP A 269 -12.84 17.83 -22.10
N THR A 270 -13.35 17.89 -20.88
CA THR A 270 -13.25 18.99 -19.93
C THR A 270 -12.47 18.48 -18.72
N GLU A 271 -11.50 19.23 -18.23
CA GLU A 271 -10.67 18.86 -17.06
C GLU A 271 -10.49 20.08 -16.16
N GLN A 272 -10.39 19.91 -14.85
CA GLN A 272 -10.03 21.01 -13.96
C GLN A 272 -8.56 21.41 -14.18
N SER A 273 -8.29 22.72 -14.23
CA SER A 273 -6.93 23.22 -14.42
C SER A 273 -6.14 23.19 -13.12
N ASP A 274 -4.91 22.69 -13.19
CA ASP A 274 -3.83 22.83 -12.22
C ASP A 274 -3.53 24.29 -11.78
N ILE A 275 -3.77 25.27 -12.65
CA ILE A 275 -3.48 26.70 -12.36
C ILE A 275 -4.45 27.29 -11.32
N HIS A 276 -5.73 26.89 -11.34
CA HIS A 276 -6.75 27.42 -10.43
C HIS A 276 -8.03 26.57 -10.45
N PRO A 277 -8.66 26.29 -9.29
CA PRO A 277 -9.84 25.41 -9.21
C PRO A 277 -11.10 25.93 -9.93
N ASP A 278 -11.14 27.21 -10.32
CA ASP A 278 -12.21 27.84 -11.11
C ASP A 278 -11.90 27.98 -12.61
N ILE A 279 -10.75 27.44 -13.05
CA ILE A 279 -10.38 27.34 -14.46
C ILE A 279 -10.53 25.87 -14.88
N LEU A 280 -11.15 25.66 -16.03
CA LEU A 280 -11.24 24.37 -16.71
C LEU A 280 -10.39 24.41 -17.98
N ARG A 281 -9.91 23.26 -18.43
CA ARG A 281 -9.30 23.05 -19.74
C ARG A 281 -10.27 22.24 -20.59
N ARG A 282 -10.51 22.64 -21.84
CA ARG A 282 -11.36 21.89 -22.79
C ARG A 282 -10.65 21.66 -24.10
N GLY A 283 -10.68 20.43 -24.61
CA GLY A 283 -10.09 20.09 -25.91
C GLY A 283 -10.45 18.68 -26.33
N HIS A 284 -9.64 18.11 -27.22
CA HIS A 284 -9.84 16.73 -27.68
C HIS A 284 -8.61 15.87 -27.43
N TYR A 285 -8.88 14.61 -27.06
CA TYR A 285 -7.90 13.53 -27.06
C TYR A 285 -8.14 12.61 -28.26
N ASP A 286 -7.05 12.28 -28.96
CA ASP A 286 -6.98 11.13 -29.85
C ASP A 286 -6.00 10.15 -29.21
N SER A 287 -6.45 8.94 -28.88
CA SER A 287 -5.61 7.87 -28.35
C SER A 287 -4.74 8.33 -27.15
N HIS A 288 -5.35 9.01 -26.16
CA HIS A 288 -4.70 9.65 -25.00
C HIS A 288 -3.75 10.83 -25.32
N GLN A 289 -3.50 11.16 -26.59
CA GLN A 289 -2.74 12.34 -26.99
C GLN A 289 -3.63 13.57 -27.20
N LYS A 290 -3.23 14.72 -26.64
CA LYS A 290 -3.93 16.00 -26.90
C LYS A 290 -3.84 16.34 -28.38
N THR A 291 -4.97 16.68 -28.99
CA THR A 291 -5.03 17.07 -30.40
C THR A 291 -5.92 18.28 -30.61
N GLY A 292 -5.61 19.08 -31.64
CA GLY A 292 -6.34 20.27 -32.03
C GLY A 292 -6.32 21.37 -30.95
N SER A 293 -7.41 22.12 -30.88
CA SER A 293 -7.56 23.25 -29.97
C SER A 293 -7.89 22.79 -28.54
N TRP A 294 -7.11 23.32 -27.59
CA TRP A 294 -7.27 23.18 -26.15
C TRP A 294 -7.43 24.56 -25.51
N LYS A 295 -8.54 24.82 -24.84
CA LYS A 295 -8.87 26.14 -24.28
C LYS A 295 -8.89 26.10 -22.76
N LEU A 296 -8.10 26.98 -22.14
CA LEU A 296 -8.27 27.35 -20.74
C LEU A 296 -9.45 28.31 -20.66
N ILE A 297 -10.44 27.96 -19.85
CA ILE A 297 -11.69 28.72 -19.70
C ILE A 297 -12.05 28.91 -18.23
N THR A 298 -12.75 29.98 -17.89
CA THR A 298 -13.41 30.11 -16.59
C THR A 298 -14.59 29.14 -16.46
N LYS A 299 -15.06 28.88 -15.24
CA LYS A 299 -16.37 28.23 -15.00
C LYS A 299 -17.56 28.96 -15.67
N SER A 300 -17.46 30.26 -15.96
CA SER A 300 -18.47 31.01 -16.75
C SER A 300 -18.33 30.85 -18.26
N GLY A 301 -17.28 30.18 -18.76
CA GLY A 301 -17.04 29.94 -20.18
C GLY A 301 -16.21 30.99 -20.90
N GLU A 302 -15.64 31.98 -20.21
CA GLU A 302 -14.72 32.95 -20.81
C GLU A 302 -13.38 32.27 -21.12
N VAL A 303 -12.89 32.43 -22.36
CA VAL A 303 -11.58 31.89 -22.77
C VAL A 303 -10.47 32.78 -22.21
N LEU A 304 -9.52 32.14 -21.51
CA LEU A 304 -8.31 32.75 -20.95
C LEU A 304 -7.09 32.50 -21.85
N GLN A 305 -6.98 31.30 -22.44
CA GLN A 305 -5.93 30.97 -23.40
C GLN A 305 -6.38 29.84 -24.32
N GLU A 306 -5.86 29.82 -25.55
CA GLU A 306 -6.00 28.71 -26.49
C GLU A 306 -4.61 28.14 -26.80
N GLU A 307 -4.47 26.83 -26.71
CA GLU A 307 -3.28 26.04 -27.03
C GLU A 307 -3.62 25.13 -28.21
N ILE A 308 -2.70 24.99 -29.17
CA ILE A 308 -2.87 24.09 -30.31
C ILE A 308 -1.91 22.92 -30.15
N TYR A 309 -2.46 21.71 -30.20
CA TYR A 309 -1.72 20.46 -30.10
C TYR A 309 -1.79 19.65 -31.40
N ASP A 310 -0.68 19.03 -31.75
CA ASP A 310 -0.53 18.03 -32.80
C ASP A 310 0.01 16.76 -32.15
N SER A 311 -0.79 15.70 -32.09
CA SER A 311 -0.34 14.37 -31.63
C SER A 311 0.37 14.42 -30.25
N GLY A 312 -0.21 15.18 -29.31
CA GLY A 312 0.32 15.42 -27.95
C GLY A 312 1.37 16.52 -27.83
N ARG A 313 1.98 16.96 -28.94
CA ARG A 313 2.95 18.06 -28.97
C ARG A 313 2.26 19.41 -29.05
N LEU A 314 2.63 20.34 -28.18
CA LEU A 314 2.22 21.75 -28.27
C LEU A 314 2.92 22.42 -29.46
N VAL A 315 2.16 23.01 -30.38
CA VAL A 315 2.70 23.66 -31.61
C VAL A 315 2.43 25.16 -31.70
N ALA A 316 1.39 25.67 -31.03
CA ALA A 316 1.12 27.10 -30.89
C ALA A 316 0.29 27.40 -29.63
N PHE A 317 0.24 28.66 -29.21
CA PHE A 317 -0.72 29.16 -28.21
C PHE A 317 -1.05 30.63 -28.43
N SER A 318 -2.21 31.08 -27.93
CA SER A 318 -2.60 32.49 -27.90
C SER A 318 -1.91 33.25 -26.75
N PRO A 319 -1.94 34.60 -26.78
CA PRO A 319 -1.79 35.41 -25.57
C PRO A 319 -2.76 34.96 -24.47
N PHE A 320 -2.41 35.26 -23.22
CA PHE A 320 -3.22 34.95 -22.03
C PHE A 320 -4.09 36.15 -21.66
N ARG A 321 -5.38 35.94 -21.43
CA ARG A 321 -6.32 36.93 -20.91
C ARG A 321 -6.50 36.72 -19.40
N SER A 322 -6.14 37.72 -18.59
CA SER A 322 -6.36 37.68 -17.14
C SER A 322 -7.86 37.82 -16.79
N LEU A 323 -8.24 37.41 -15.58
CA LEU A 323 -9.60 37.63 -15.04
C LEU A 323 -9.96 39.12 -14.88
N LYS A 324 -8.99 40.03 -14.98
CA LYS A 324 -9.22 41.49 -15.04
C LYS A 324 -9.50 41.98 -16.48
N GLY A 325 -9.37 41.10 -17.48
CA GLY A 325 -9.53 41.41 -18.91
C GLY A 325 -8.25 41.89 -19.61
N GLU A 326 -7.09 41.87 -18.94
CA GLU A 326 -5.80 42.26 -19.54
C GLU A 326 -5.32 41.17 -20.50
N ILE A 327 -4.79 41.54 -21.67
CA ILE A 327 -4.16 40.62 -22.61
C ILE A 327 -2.64 40.67 -22.37
N LEU A 328 -2.04 39.51 -22.09
CA LEU A 328 -0.64 39.34 -21.71
C LEU A 328 0.06 38.42 -22.72
N GLU A 329 1.20 38.86 -23.24
CA GLU A 329 1.98 38.10 -24.21
C GLU A 329 2.56 36.83 -23.57
N ALA A 330 2.16 35.67 -24.08
CA ALA A 330 2.52 34.37 -23.50
C ALA A 330 3.91 33.86 -23.95
N GLY A 331 4.71 34.69 -24.61
CA GLY A 331 6.01 34.35 -25.22
C GLY A 331 5.95 34.25 -26.74
N ASN A 332 7.13 34.15 -27.36
CA ASN A 332 7.28 34.06 -28.82
C ASN A 332 7.49 32.58 -29.18
N PHE A 333 6.45 31.91 -29.67
CA PHE A 333 6.47 30.47 -29.91
C PHE A 333 5.76 30.11 -31.21
N GLU A 334 6.43 29.33 -32.06
CA GLU A 334 5.91 28.90 -33.37
C GLU A 334 6.39 27.48 -33.69
N ASN A 335 5.48 26.62 -34.15
CA ASN A 335 5.76 25.25 -34.60
C ASN A 335 6.57 24.37 -33.63
N GLY A 336 6.37 24.56 -32.32
CA GLY A 336 7.05 23.77 -31.28
C GLY A 336 8.32 24.40 -30.70
N GLU A 337 8.81 25.52 -31.25
CA GLU A 337 10.04 26.20 -30.81
C GLU A 337 9.78 27.61 -30.29
N GLY A 338 10.51 28.03 -29.25
CA GLY A 338 10.55 29.44 -28.81
C GLY A 338 10.42 29.64 -27.31
N SER A 339 9.98 30.81 -26.87
CA SER A 339 9.80 31.16 -25.46
C SER A 339 8.36 31.00 -24.99
N ARG A 340 8.15 30.61 -23.74
CA ARG A 340 6.83 30.63 -23.09
C ARG A 340 6.88 31.34 -21.74
N VAL A 341 5.82 32.08 -21.45
CA VAL A 341 5.50 32.73 -20.18
C VAL A 341 4.15 32.19 -19.70
N TYR A 342 4.09 31.81 -18.43
CA TYR A 342 2.87 31.39 -17.76
C TYR A 342 2.42 32.47 -16.76
N TYR A 343 1.11 32.63 -16.62
CA TYR A 343 0.48 33.61 -15.75
C TYR A 343 -0.52 32.95 -14.78
N ASP A 344 -0.64 33.52 -13.58
CA ASP A 344 -1.77 33.24 -12.69
C ASP A 344 -3.07 33.87 -13.24
N PRO A 345 -4.26 33.52 -12.71
CA PRO A 345 -5.53 34.05 -13.19
C PRO A 345 -5.65 35.57 -13.09
N LEU A 346 -4.87 36.21 -12.22
CA LEU A 346 -4.87 37.66 -12.00
C LEU A 346 -3.82 38.39 -12.85
N GLY A 347 -3.06 37.68 -13.69
CA GLY A 347 -2.06 38.23 -14.60
C GLY A 347 -0.63 38.31 -14.04
N HIS A 348 -0.35 37.76 -12.86
CA HIS A 348 1.02 37.73 -12.34
C HIS A 348 1.82 36.60 -13.02
N LYS A 349 3.05 36.88 -13.43
CA LYS A 349 3.96 35.90 -14.02
C LYS A 349 4.26 34.79 -13.01
N ILE A 350 4.07 33.52 -13.38
CA ILE A 350 4.35 32.35 -12.53
C ILE A 350 5.55 31.52 -13.01
N ALA A 351 5.80 31.46 -14.32
CA ALA A 351 6.98 30.81 -14.87
C ALA A 351 7.36 31.41 -16.23
N TRP A 352 8.63 31.25 -16.64
CA TRP A 352 9.04 31.37 -18.04
C TRP A 352 10.26 30.50 -18.35
N GLY A 353 10.42 30.17 -19.63
CA GLY A 353 11.59 29.48 -20.15
C GLY A 353 11.51 29.29 -21.67
N GLN A 354 12.28 28.33 -22.19
CA GLN A 354 12.26 27.95 -23.61
C GLN A 354 11.54 26.61 -23.82
N LEU A 355 10.95 26.47 -24.99
CA LEU A 355 10.34 25.26 -25.51
C LEU A 355 11.09 24.79 -26.76
N GLN A 356 11.24 23.48 -26.89
CA GLN A 356 11.78 22.79 -28.06
C GLN A 356 10.95 21.52 -28.31
N ASP A 357 10.52 21.30 -29.55
CA ASP A 357 9.53 20.27 -29.94
C ASP A 357 8.29 20.25 -29.00
N GLY A 358 7.83 21.43 -28.58
CA GLY A 358 6.69 21.62 -27.68
C GLY A 358 6.94 21.25 -26.21
N LYS A 359 8.16 20.88 -25.81
CA LYS A 359 8.54 20.47 -24.45
C LYS A 359 9.45 21.49 -23.76
N TYR A 360 9.44 21.52 -22.43
CA TYR A 360 10.35 22.37 -21.66
C TYR A 360 11.82 22.04 -21.97
N GLN A 361 12.59 23.08 -22.25
CA GLN A 361 14.00 22.99 -22.63
C GLN A 361 14.81 24.15 -22.05
N GLY A 362 16.06 23.89 -21.67
CA GLY A 362 16.98 24.92 -21.20
C GLY A 362 16.61 25.45 -19.82
N VAL A 363 16.97 26.71 -19.53
CA VAL A 363 16.73 27.32 -18.21
C VAL A 363 15.27 27.71 -18.06
N TRP A 364 14.67 27.33 -16.93
CA TRP A 364 13.32 27.71 -16.53
C TRP A 364 13.35 28.41 -15.17
N GLN A 365 12.63 29.52 -15.07
CA GLN A 365 12.45 30.30 -13.84
C GLN A 365 10.99 30.33 -13.44
N TYR A 366 10.74 30.06 -12.17
CA TYR A 366 9.44 30.13 -11.51
C TYR A 366 9.45 31.26 -10.49
N PHE A 367 8.32 31.92 -10.27
CA PHE A 367 8.22 33.12 -9.42
C PHE A 367 7.36 32.84 -8.20
N HIS A 368 7.64 33.58 -7.12
CA HIS A 368 6.78 33.53 -5.94
C HIS A 368 5.40 34.13 -6.26
N PRO A 369 4.31 33.62 -5.67
CA PRO A 369 2.96 34.13 -5.93
C PRO A 369 2.86 35.66 -5.77
N ARG A 370 2.40 36.34 -6.82
CA ARG A 370 2.24 37.81 -6.89
C ARG A 370 3.53 38.61 -6.66
N SER A 371 4.68 38.05 -7.03
CA SER A 371 6.01 38.69 -6.90
C SER A 371 6.85 38.47 -8.15
N GLU A 372 7.78 39.39 -8.43
CA GLU A 372 8.80 39.21 -9.47
C GLU A 372 10.04 38.46 -8.95
N GLN A 373 10.08 38.12 -7.66
CA GLN A 373 11.15 37.33 -7.06
C GLN A 373 11.08 35.87 -7.55
N VAL A 374 12.21 35.36 -8.04
CA VAL A 374 12.35 33.94 -8.43
C VAL A 374 12.19 33.06 -7.19
N ALA A 375 11.35 32.03 -7.30
CA ALA A 375 11.10 30.99 -6.30
C ALA A 375 11.91 29.71 -6.55
N LYS A 376 11.99 29.26 -7.81
CA LYS A 376 12.93 28.22 -8.22
C LYS A 376 13.50 28.48 -9.62
N VAL A 377 14.74 28.07 -9.84
CA VAL A 377 15.39 28.04 -11.16
C VAL A 377 16.09 26.71 -11.36
N GLY A 378 16.01 26.18 -12.57
CA GLY A 378 16.72 24.97 -12.94
C GLY A 378 16.71 24.77 -14.44
N ARG A 379 17.03 23.55 -14.87
CA ARG A 379 17.09 23.21 -16.30
C ARG A 379 16.16 22.06 -16.62
N PHE A 380 15.53 22.16 -17.80
CA PHE A 380 14.86 21.04 -18.43
C PHE A 380 15.66 20.53 -19.63
N HIS A 381 15.60 19.23 -19.85
CA HIS A 381 15.99 18.59 -21.10
C HIS A 381 14.84 17.71 -21.59
N GLN A 382 14.32 17.98 -22.79
CA GLN A 382 13.22 17.20 -23.39
C GLN A 382 11.98 17.05 -22.47
N GLY A 383 11.66 18.07 -21.69
CA GLY A 383 10.52 18.09 -20.75
C GLY A 383 10.82 17.51 -19.37
N LEU A 384 12.01 16.95 -19.12
CA LEU A 384 12.42 16.39 -17.82
C LEU A 384 13.34 17.34 -17.06
N GLU A 385 13.14 17.47 -15.74
CA GLU A 385 14.04 18.23 -14.85
C GLU A 385 15.43 17.56 -14.85
N GLU A 386 16.50 18.35 -15.06
CA GLU A 386 17.86 17.83 -15.28
C GLU A 386 18.91 18.76 -14.63
N GLY A 387 19.86 18.17 -13.91
CA GLY A 387 20.92 18.89 -13.19
C GLY A 387 20.43 19.59 -11.92
N GLU A 388 21.14 20.65 -11.54
CA GLU A 388 20.84 21.43 -10.31
C GLU A 388 19.60 22.31 -10.47
N TRP A 389 18.77 22.30 -9.42
CA TRP A 389 17.59 23.12 -9.20
C TRP A 389 17.75 23.88 -7.90
N LYS A 390 17.74 25.21 -7.97
CA LYS A 390 17.96 26.11 -6.84
C LYS A 390 16.66 26.78 -6.44
N TYR A 391 16.33 26.70 -5.16
CA TYR A 391 15.11 27.24 -4.56
C TYR A 391 15.44 28.43 -3.67
N PHE A 392 14.60 29.45 -3.70
CA PHE A 392 14.81 30.70 -2.98
C PHE A 392 13.62 31.07 -2.12
N THR A 393 13.90 31.69 -0.99
CA THR A 393 12.91 32.39 -0.17
C THR A 393 12.34 33.63 -0.91
N ILE A 394 11.21 34.16 -0.44
CA ILE A 394 10.64 35.43 -0.94
C ILE A 394 11.58 36.64 -0.80
N LYS A 395 12.65 36.53 0.02
CA LYS A 395 13.69 37.55 0.18
C LYS A 395 14.85 37.41 -0.82
N GLY A 396 14.87 36.34 -1.62
CA GLY A 396 15.93 36.02 -2.57
C GLY A 396 17.10 35.20 -2.01
N ASN A 397 17.12 34.89 -0.71
CA ASN A 397 18.09 33.95 -0.15
C ASN A 397 17.84 32.54 -0.70
N LEU A 398 18.91 31.81 -1.03
CA LEU A 398 18.85 30.37 -1.27
C LEU A 398 18.26 29.68 -0.02
N SER A 399 17.48 28.62 -0.24
CA SER A 399 16.88 27.83 0.85
C SER A 399 17.13 26.34 0.73
N LYS A 400 17.34 25.85 -0.51
CA LYS A 400 17.40 24.44 -0.85
C LYS A 400 17.99 24.27 -2.25
N GLU A 401 18.76 23.22 -2.44
CA GLU A 401 19.17 22.75 -3.75
C GLU A 401 18.72 21.28 -3.96
N GLU A 402 18.34 20.96 -5.18
CA GLU A 402 17.97 19.61 -5.62
C GLU A 402 18.75 19.27 -6.89
N SER A 403 19.13 18.01 -7.05
CA SER A 403 19.73 17.52 -8.31
C SER A 403 18.86 16.45 -8.93
N PHE A 404 18.60 16.58 -10.23
CA PHE A 404 17.78 15.66 -11.00
C PHE A 404 18.56 15.00 -12.13
N ILE A 405 18.22 13.75 -12.42
CA ILE A 405 18.68 13.01 -13.60
C ILE A 405 17.45 12.38 -14.27
N ASN A 406 17.16 12.77 -15.51
CA ASN A 406 15.97 12.36 -16.27
C ASN A 406 14.65 12.57 -15.48
N GLY A 407 14.49 13.69 -14.79
CA GLY A 407 13.31 14.02 -14.00
C GLY A 407 13.18 13.25 -12.67
N MET A 408 14.17 12.44 -12.29
CA MET A 408 14.23 11.78 -10.99
C MET A 408 15.15 12.56 -10.05
N LEU A 409 14.66 12.92 -8.86
CA LEU A 409 15.46 13.50 -7.79
C LEU A 409 16.52 12.50 -7.31
N VAL A 410 17.79 12.89 -7.36
CA VAL A 410 18.94 12.07 -6.93
C VAL A 410 19.71 12.65 -5.74
N HIS A 411 19.58 13.95 -5.48
CA HIS A 411 20.18 14.61 -4.32
C HIS A 411 19.35 15.82 -3.88
N GLU A 412 19.41 16.15 -2.59
CA GLU A 412 18.62 17.18 -1.93
C GLU A 412 19.43 17.73 -0.75
N GLU A 413 19.68 19.05 -0.73
CA GLU A 413 20.43 19.75 0.31
C GLU A 413 19.67 21.01 0.77
N TYR A 414 19.76 21.33 2.05
CA TYR A 414 19.02 22.44 2.69
C TYR A 414 20.01 23.40 3.35
N ASP A 415 19.83 24.71 3.13
CA ASP A 415 20.59 25.72 3.86
C ASP A 415 20.10 25.83 5.31
N GLU A 416 21.02 25.89 6.29
CA GLU A 416 20.71 25.79 7.72
C GLU A 416 19.78 26.91 8.28
N GLU A 417 19.55 27.99 7.53
CA GLU A 417 18.57 29.05 7.90
C GLU A 417 17.11 28.70 7.54
N GLY A 418 16.85 27.56 6.87
CA GLY A 418 15.55 27.22 6.28
C GLY A 418 14.78 26.07 6.93
N SER A 419 14.14 26.27 8.09
CA SER A 419 13.13 25.32 8.62
C SER A 419 12.20 25.91 9.70
N PRO A 420 10.91 25.54 9.76
CA PRO A 420 10.00 25.15 8.67
C PRO A 420 8.77 26.08 8.60
N GLY A 421 8.36 26.47 7.39
CA GLY A 421 7.23 27.40 7.23
C GLY A 421 6.89 27.77 5.79
N MET A 422 7.12 26.85 4.85
CA MET A 422 6.75 27.01 3.45
C MET A 422 6.03 25.76 2.97
N LEU A 423 5.01 25.98 2.14
CA LEU A 423 4.18 24.96 1.52
C LEU A 423 5.01 23.98 0.68
N GLY A 424 4.53 22.74 0.55
CA GLY A 424 5.30 21.66 -0.07
C GLY A 424 5.44 21.80 -1.60
N PRO A 425 6.28 21.00 -2.25
CA PRO A 425 6.44 21.02 -3.71
C PRO A 425 5.14 20.81 -4.50
N THR A 426 4.14 20.18 -3.88
CA THR A 426 2.78 19.99 -4.41
C THR A 426 1.96 21.28 -4.55
N ASP A 427 2.30 22.33 -3.83
CA ASP A 427 1.36 23.43 -3.54
C ASP A 427 1.60 24.68 -4.41
N LEU A 428 2.63 24.64 -5.27
CA LEU A 428 2.92 25.71 -6.23
C LEU A 428 2.50 25.33 -7.66
N PHE A 429 2.93 24.17 -8.18
CA PHE A 429 2.46 23.63 -9.47
C PHE A 429 2.52 22.10 -9.48
N PRO A 430 1.40 21.36 -9.60
CA PRO A 430 1.48 19.92 -9.88
C PRO A 430 1.96 19.69 -11.32
N ASN A 431 2.72 18.60 -11.51
CA ASN A 431 3.39 18.27 -12.76
C ASN A 431 2.50 18.33 -14.01
N ALA A 432 3.12 18.67 -15.14
CA ALA A 432 2.58 18.48 -16.49
C ALA A 432 2.52 16.98 -16.87
N ASN A 433 1.73 16.21 -16.11
CA ASN A 433 1.20 14.89 -16.42
C ASN A 433 -0.22 14.86 -15.86
N SER A 434 -1.22 14.73 -16.74
CA SER A 434 -2.66 14.91 -16.44
C SER A 434 -3.25 13.93 -15.42
N ASP A 435 -2.47 12.93 -14.97
CA ASP A 435 -2.86 11.95 -13.97
C ASP A 435 -2.59 12.39 -12.52
N THR A 436 -1.90 13.52 -12.32
CA THR A 436 -1.40 13.92 -11.00
C THR A 436 -2.41 14.75 -10.19
N ALA A 437 -3.22 15.60 -10.85
CA ALA A 437 -4.14 16.53 -10.20
C ALA A 437 -5.22 15.82 -9.36
N LEU A 438 -5.66 14.64 -9.80
CA LEU A 438 -6.71 13.85 -9.14
C LEU A 438 -6.30 13.33 -7.74
N ARG A 439 -5.03 13.47 -7.34
CA ARG A 439 -4.55 13.14 -5.98
C ARG A 439 -4.82 14.23 -4.94
N GLN A 440 -4.98 15.49 -5.32
CA GLN A 440 -5.04 16.61 -4.35
C GLN A 440 -6.39 16.73 -3.62
N HIS A 441 -7.48 16.22 -4.20
CA HIS A 441 -8.82 16.28 -3.59
C HIS A 441 -9.21 15.03 -2.77
N GLY A 442 -8.24 14.20 -2.37
CA GLY A 442 -8.49 13.00 -1.54
C GLY A 442 -9.24 11.87 -2.25
N MET A 443 -9.61 12.07 -3.52
CA MET A 443 -10.20 11.05 -4.39
C MET A 443 -9.16 9.97 -4.68
N GLN A 444 -9.38 8.77 -4.14
CA GLN A 444 -8.74 7.58 -4.67
C GLN A 444 -9.46 7.24 -5.98
N LEU A 445 -8.96 7.79 -7.10
CA LEU A 445 -9.24 7.20 -8.41
C LEU A 445 -9.15 5.68 -8.32
N PHE A 446 -10.06 5.01 -9.02
CA PHE A 446 -10.08 3.57 -9.22
C PHE A 446 -8.76 3.08 -9.86
N ARG A 447 -7.73 2.90 -9.05
CA ARG A 447 -6.43 2.39 -9.50
C ARG A 447 -6.37 0.88 -9.28
N PRO A 448 -6.19 0.07 -10.34
CA PRO A 448 -5.76 -1.32 -10.22
C PRO A 448 -4.52 -1.47 -9.33
N ASP A 449 -3.62 -0.48 -9.36
CA ASP A 449 -2.36 -0.39 -8.60
C ASP A 449 -2.52 -0.66 -7.08
N ALA A 450 -3.66 -0.26 -6.49
CA ALA A 450 -3.91 -0.45 -5.06
C ALA A 450 -4.17 -1.92 -4.69
N TRP A 451 -4.60 -2.75 -5.64
CA TRP A 451 -4.94 -4.17 -5.44
C TRP A 451 -3.71 -5.09 -5.44
N HIS A 452 -2.54 -4.61 -5.88
CA HIS A 452 -1.30 -5.41 -5.82
C HIS A 452 -0.81 -5.75 -4.40
N ARG A 453 -1.42 -5.19 -3.35
CA ARG A 453 -1.21 -5.66 -1.96
C ARG A 453 -1.95 -6.97 -1.62
N PHE A 454 -2.75 -7.54 -2.52
CA PHE A 454 -3.51 -8.77 -2.28
C PHE A 454 -2.97 -10.04 -2.97
N GLN A 455 -1.79 -10.00 -3.62
CA GLN A 455 -1.09 -11.21 -4.11
C GLN A 455 0.16 -11.59 -3.31
N GLY A 456 0.38 -10.98 -2.14
CA GLY A 456 1.56 -11.17 -1.29
C GLY A 456 1.39 -12.19 -0.14
N ALA A 457 0.89 -13.40 -0.39
CA ALA A 457 0.74 -14.43 0.67
C ALA A 457 0.78 -15.89 0.16
N SER A 458 1.71 -16.24 -0.73
CA SER A 458 1.94 -17.63 -1.17
C SER A 458 3.43 -18.02 -1.28
N LYS A 459 4.31 -17.37 -0.51
CA LYS A 459 5.69 -17.82 -0.29
C LYS A 459 5.96 -17.92 1.21
N GLY A 460 6.34 -19.10 1.69
CA GLY A 460 6.79 -19.29 3.08
C GLY A 460 6.03 -20.32 3.94
N LEU A 461 5.38 -21.33 3.35
CA LEU A 461 5.04 -22.57 4.05
C LEU A 461 5.30 -23.77 3.12
N HIS A 462 6.58 -24.18 3.10
CA HIS A 462 7.04 -25.50 2.67
C HIS A 462 7.59 -26.22 3.91
#